data_AF-A0AA88UGP9-F1
#
_entry.id   AF-A0AA88UGP9-F1
#
_cell.length_a   1.000
_cell.length_b   1.000
_cell.length_c   1.000
_cell.angle_alpha   90.00
_cell.angle_beta   90.00
_cell.angle_gamma   90.00
#
_symmetry.space_group_name_H-M   'P 1'
#
loop_
_entity.id
_entity.type
_entity.pdbx_description
1 polymer ?
#
loop_
_entity_poly.entity_id
_entity_poly.type
_entity_poly.pdbx_seq_one_letter_code
_entity_poly.pdbx_strand_id
1 'polypeptide(L)'
;MAVREKEMGKDGYLPLFETKGAKGRIPYWLYAGSMFMGICLICIFRVSHIPAQGDFGRVAWIGMFMAELWFSFFWLITQSVRWNPIRRCTFKERLYQRYEKVLPSIDVFVCTADPQVEPPLMVINTVLSLMAYNYPPEKLNFYLSDDGGSDLMFYALLEASRFSAQWLPFCRKLKIEPRSPAAYFATACEPTDDPVMANEWSSIKKSYEELKRRIDGTMKLGRISDDLRKEHKGFREWDLVANRRDHQTILQILIDGRETKAVDVEGQPLPTLVYLAREKRPKFHHNFKAGALNALLRVSSRISDSPIVLTVDCDMYSNNSESVRNAMCFFMDEERGHEIGFVQYPQQFDNITKNDIYSSSLRVIMEVELPGLDSNGGPCYIGTGCFHRRDILCGKKYSKECKIDWNKENTDRKVQEGADMLEDTCRILASCTYEVNTKWGKEAVTAKTSEEDVSSRYEKEVMEFGAASPMSEDGDSKHAE
;
A
#
# COMPACT_ATOMS: atom_id res chain seq x y z
N MET A 1 11.37 -18.37 30.77
CA MET A 1 12.58 -17.53 30.63
C MET A 1 13.76 -18.37 30.14
N ALA A 2 13.57 -19.23 29.14
CA ALA A 2 14.63 -20.11 28.63
C ALA A 2 14.29 -20.67 27.24
N VAL A 3 14.11 -19.80 26.22
CA VAL A 3 14.20 -20.14 24.77
C VAL A 3 14.67 -18.91 23.98
N ARG A 4 15.45 -17.99 24.57
CA ARG A 4 15.69 -16.66 23.96
C ARG A 4 17.15 -16.31 23.67
N GLU A 5 18.04 -17.31 23.58
CA GLU A 5 19.48 -17.09 23.36
C GLU A 5 20.12 -18.13 22.43
N LYS A 6 19.48 -18.46 21.31
CA LYS A 6 20.17 -19.17 20.22
C LYS A 6 19.75 -18.62 18.87
N GLU A 7 20.26 -17.43 18.58
CA GLU A 7 20.48 -16.90 17.22
C GLU A 7 21.48 -15.73 17.37
N MET A 8 22.65 -15.99 17.97
CA MET A 8 23.81 -15.16 17.70
C MET A 8 24.36 -15.62 16.35
N GLY A 9 23.97 -14.89 15.30
CA GLY A 9 24.54 -15.03 13.97
C GLY A 9 26.06 -14.87 14.02
N LYS A 10 26.72 -15.55 13.08
CA LYS A 10 28.17 -15.57 12.86
C LYS A 10 28.74 -14.13 12.83
N ASP A 11 29.87 -13.93 13.50
CA ASP A 11 30.77 -12.75 13.44
C ASP A 11 30.13 -11.37 13.17
N GLY A 12 29.74 -10.66 14.24
CA GLY A 12 29.48 -9.21 14.19
C GLY A 12 28.18 -8.76 13.51
N TYR A 13 27.31 -9.68 13.10
CA TYR A 13 25.99 -9.35 12.55
C TYR A 13 25.08 -8.69 13.61
N LEU A 14 24.54 -7.51 13.27
CA LEU A 14 23.52 -6.82 14.06
C LEU A 14 22.24 -6.71 13.22
N PRO A 15 21.09 -7.25 13.67
CA PRO A 15 19.87 -7.23 12.87
C PRO A 15 19.33 -5.80 12.69
N LEU A 16 18.66 -5.54 11.57
CA LEU A 16 17.95 -4.27 11.31
C LEU A 16 16.58 -4.22 11.99
N PHE A 17 16.03 -5.34 12.43
CA PHE A 17 14.82 -5.39 13.23
C PHE A 17 14.80 -6.56 14.23
N GLU A 18 14.03 -6.43 15.30
CA GLU A 18 13.82 -7.47 16.32
C GLU A 18 12.34 -7.82 16.44
N THR A 19 12.03 -9.09 16.68
CA THR A 19 10.66 -9.56 16.96
C THR A 19 10.45 -9.73 18.47
N LYS A 20 9.52 -8.98 19.04
CA LYS A 20 9.15 -9.02 20.47
C LYS A 20 7.77 -9.63 20.65
N GLY A 21 7.65 -10.57 21.59
CA GLY A 21 6.34 -11.12 21.95
C GLY A 21 5.49 -10.14 22.74
N ALA A 22 4.18 -10.13 22.51
CA ALA A 22 3.24 -9.35 23.31
C ALA A 22 3.28 -9.73 24.80
N LYS A 23 3.04 -8.74 25.67
CA LYS A 23 2.89 -8.94 27.12
C LYS A 23 1.51 -9.55 27.42
N GLY A 24 1.38 -10.25 28.55
CA GLY A 24 0.07 -10.76 29.01
C GLY A 24 -0.42 -12.04 28.33
N ARG A 25 0.46 -12.84 27.73
CA ARG A 25 0.08 -14.10 27.06
C ARG A 25 -0.48 -15.16 28.02
N ILE A 26 0.17 -15.34 29.16
CA ILE A 26 -0.25 -16.31 30.18
C ILE A 26 -1.69 -16.03 30.67
N PRO A 27 -2.03 -14.80 31.12
CA PRO A 27 -3.41 -14.54 31.53
C PRO A 27 -4.41 -14.68 30.38
N TYR A 28 -4.02 -14.34 29.14
CA TYR A 28 -4.86 -14.58 27.97
C TYR A 28 -5.13 -16.07 27.73
N TRP A 29 -4.10 -16.92 27.81
CA TRP A 29 -4.26 -18.37 27.65
C TRP A 29 -5.14 -18.99 28.72
N LEU A 30 -5.03 -18.52 29.98
CA LEU A 30 -5.91 -18.94 31.06
C LEU A 30 -7.37 -18.54 30.80
N TYR A 31 -7.60 -17.31 30.31
CA TYR A 31 -8.92 -16.85 29.90
C TYR A 31 -9.48 -17.65 28.71
N ALA A 32 -8.68 -17.88 27.67
CA ALA A 32 -9.11 -18.66 26.52
C ALA A 32 -9.42 -20.11 26.92
N GLY A 33 -8.60 -20.72 27.79
CA GLY A 33 -8.83 -22.05 28.33
C GLY A 33 -10.12 -22.16 29.15
N SER A 34 -10.43 -21.17 30.00
CA SER A 34 -11.67 -21.18 30.78
C SER A 34 -12.92 -21.01 29.90
N MET A 35 -12.84 -20.15 28.87
CA MET A 35 -13.90 -20.00 27.88
C MET A 35 -14.12 -21.28 27.07
N PHE A 36 -13.04 -21.95 26.63
CA PHE A 36 -13.13 -23.22 25.91
C PHE A 36 -13.79 -24.30 26.77
N MET A 37 -13.41 -24.41 28.05
CA MET A 37 -14.07 -25.33 28.98
C MET A 37 -15.57 -25.02 29.11
N GLY A 38 -15.95 -23.74 29.20
CA GLY A 38 -17.36 -23.33 29.21
C GLY A 38 -18.12 -23.75 27.94
N ILE A 39 -17.51 -23.57 26.77
CA ILE A 39 -18.08 -24.01 25.48
C ILE A 39 -18.29 -25.53 25.47
N CYS A 40 -17.32 -26.31 25.92
CA CYS A 40 -17.44 -27.77 26.02
C CYS A 40 -18.59 -28.18 26.94
N LEU A 41 -18.73 -27.55 28.11
CA LEU A 41 -19.83 -27.83 29.05
C LEU A 41 -21.20 -27.51 28.44
N ILE A 42 -21.33 -26.38 27.72
CA ILE A 42 -22.56 -26.03 27.00
C ILE A 42 -22.88 -27.07 25.93
N CYS A 43 -21.89 -27.51 25.15
CA CYS A 43 -22.08 -28.53 24.13
C CYS A 43 -22.53 -29.87 24.73
N ILE A 44 -21.90 -30.31 25.82
CA ILE A 44 -22.28 -31.53 26.55
C ILE A 44 -23.71 -31.42 27.08
N PHE A 45 -24.09 -30.27 27.63
CA PHE A 45 -25.43 -30.01 28.12
C PHE A 45 -26.46 -30.09 26.98
N ARG A 46 -26.19 -29.43 25.84
CA ARG A 46 -27.08 -29.42 24.67
C ARG A 46 -27.32 -30.79 24.08
N VAL A 47 -26.29 -31.62 24.01
CA VAL A 47 -26.37 -33.01 23.52
C VAL A 47 -27.12 -33.90 24.51
N SER A 48 -26.85 -33.76 25.81
CA SER A 48 -27.50 -34.57 26.85
C SER A 48 -28.99 -34.27 27.02
N HIS A 49 -29.46 -33.08 26.64
CA HIS A 49 -30.85 -32.62 26.81
C HIS A 49 -31.59 -32.44 25.48
N ILE A 50 -31.21 -33.17 24.43
CA ILE A 50 -31.94 -33.13 23.15
C ILE A 50 -33.38 -33.63 23.37
N PRO A 51 -34.41 -32.84 22.97
CA PRO A 51 -35.81 -33.27 23.09
C PRO A 51 -36.10 -34.56 22.31
N ALA A 52 -37.05 -35.35 22.81
CA ALA A 52 -37.39 -36.63 22.22
C ALA A 52 -38.06 -36.48 20.85
N GLN A 53 -38.10 -37.56 20.07
CA GLN A 53 -38.69 -37.55 18.74
C GLN A 53 -40.20 -37.31 18.81
N GLY A 54 -40.63 -36.14 18.32
CA GLY A 54 -42.04 -35.71 18.33
C GLY A 54 -42.32 -34.52 19.25
N ASP A 55 -41.36 -34.12 20.10
CA ASP A 55 -41.54 -32.99 21.01
C ASP A 55 -41.62 -31.65 20.27
N PHE A 56 -42.59 -30.82 20.68
CA PHE A 56 -42.73 -29.45 20.19
C PHE A 56 -41.47 -28.64 20.53
N GLY A 57 -40.75 -28.16 19.51
CA GLY A 57 -39.52 -27.39 19.67
C GLY A 57 -38.21 -28.15 19.47
N ARG A 58 -38.22 -29.46 19.19
CA ARG A 58 -36.98 -30.22 18.88
C ARG A 58 -36.19 -29.63 17.72
N VAL A 59 -36.87 -29.23 16.65
CA VAL A 59 -36.23 -28.60 15.48
C VAL A 59 -35.58 -27.27 15.83
N ALA A 60 -36.26 -26.44 16.63
CA ALA A 60 -35.69 -25.18 17.13
C ALA A 60 -34.49 -25.43 18.05
N TRP A 61 -34.53 -26.45 18.91
CA TRP A 61 -33.40 -26.85 19.75
C TRP A 61 -32.17 -27.24 18.93
N ILE A 62 -32.36 -28.10 17.92
CA ILE A 62 -31.28 -28.52 17.02
C ILE A 62 -30.74 -27.33 16.23
N GLY A 63 -31.62 -26.46 15.72
CA GLY A 63 -31.22 -25.25 14.99
C GLY A 63 -30.37 -24.30 15.85
N MET A 64 -30.80 -24.03 17.08
CA MET A 64 -30.03 -23.22 18.03
C MET A 64 -28.69 -23.87 18.37
N PHE A 65 -28.65 -25.19 18.57
CA PHE A 65 -27.40 -25.89 18.83
C PHE A 65 -26.43 -25.84 17.65
N MET A 66 -26.92 -25.95 16.41
CA MET A 66 -26.08 -25.78 15.22
C MET A 66 -25.52 -24.37 15.11
N ALA A 67 -26.31 -23.34 15.45
CA ALA A 67 -25.82 -21.97 15.51
C ALA A 67 -24.74 -21.81 16.59
N GLU A 68 -24.93 -22.38 17.79
CA GLU A 68 -23.93 -22.38 18.87
C GLU A 68 -22.62 -23.08 18.46
N LEU A 69 -22.72 -24.22 17.75
CA LEU A 69 -21.54 -24.92 17.21
C LEU A 69 -20.80 -24.06 16.19
N TRP A 70 -21.53 -23.36 15.31
CA TRP A 70 -20.92 -22.43 14.35
C TRP A 70 -20.20 -21.28 15.04
N PHE A 71 -20.83 -20.63 16.03
CA PHE A 71 -20.19 -19.57 16.81
C PHE A 71 -18.98 -20.09 17.60
N SER A 72 -19.05 -21.30 18.13
CA SER A 72 -17.94 -21.95 18.84
C SER A 72 -16.76 -22.23 17.91
N PHE A 73 -17.05 -22.71 16.69
CA PHE A 73 -16.05 -22.91 15.65
C PHE A 73 -15.41 -21.60 15.22
N PHE A 74 -16.20 -20.55 14.96
CA PHE A 74 -15.69 -19.22 14.67
C PHE A 74 -14.78 -18.71 15.80
N TRP A 75 -15.22 -18.85 17.06
CA TRP A 75 -14.41 -18.47 18.22
C TRP A 75 -13.07 -19.21 18.25
N LEU A 76 -13.05 -20.52 17.99
CA LEU A 76 -11.82 -21.32 17.91
C LEU A 76 -10.87 -20.79 16.83
N ILE A 77 -11.38 -20.47 15.64
CA ILE A 77 -10.58 -19.86 14.56
C ILE A 77 -9.99 -18.53 15.04
N THR A 78 -10.78 -17.66 15.70
CA THR A 78 -10.26 -16.38 16.19
C THR A 78 -9.15 -16.53 17.24
N GLN A 79 -9.13 -17.62 18.02
CA GLN A 79 -8.06 -17.86 18.98
C GLN A 79 -6.71 -18.11 18.31
N SER A 80 -6.69 -18.71 17.11
CA SER A 80 -5.45 -18.98 16.37
C SER A 80 -4.66 -17.69 16.08
N VAL A 81 -5.36 -16.61 15.73
CA VAL A 81 -4.78 -15.28 15.48
C VAL A 81 -4.30 -14.65 16.79
N ARG A 82 -5.09 -14.79 17.86
CA ARG A 82 -4.81 -14.13 19.15
C ARG A 82 -3.86 -14.89 20.06
N TRP A 83 -3.40 -16.07 19.65
CA TRP A 83 -2.61 -16.99 20.48
C TRP A 83 -1.21 -16.45 20.82
N ASN A 84 -0.53 -15.85 19.85
CA ASN A 84 0.88 -15.45 19.97
C ASN A 84 1.21 -14.08 19.35
N PRO A 85 0.51 -12.97 19.66
CA PRO A 85 0.75 -11.71 18.99
C PRO A 85 2.20 -11.25 19.13
N ILE A 86 2.80 -10.78 18.03
CA ILE A 86 4.17 -10.26 17.99
C ILE A 86 4.21 -8.79 17.59
N ARG A 87 5.27 -8.10 17.97
CA ARG A 87 5.57 -6.74 17.54
C ARG A 87 6.98 -6.71 16.99
N ARG A 88 7.16 -6.07 15.83
CA ARG A 88 8.48 -5.87 15.24
C ARG A 88 8.99 -4.48 15.57
N CYS A 89 10.26 -4.39 15.97
CA CYS A 89 10.93 -3.13 16.28
C CYS A 89 12.10 -2.95 15.30
N THR A 90 12.15 -1.81 14.62
CA THR A 90 13.18 -1.47 13.63
C THR A 90 14.33 -0.68 14.27
N PHE A 91 15.54 -0.85 13.75
CA PHE A 91 16.74 -0.15 14.19
C PHE A 91 17.29 0.74 13.08
N LYS A 92 16.66 1.90 12.88
CA LYS A 92 17.01 2.83 11.79
C LYS A 92 18.45 3.32 11.83
N GLU A 93 19.02 3.55 13.02
CA GLU A 93 20.42 3.98 13.16
C GLU A 93 21.39 2.98 12.50
N ARG A 94 21.09 1.68 12.60
CA ARG A 94 21.89 0.62 11.96
C ARG A 94 21.71 0.60 10.43
N LEU A 95 20.53 1.01 9.95
CA LEU A 95 20.28 1.19 8.52
C LEU A 95 21.08 2.39 7.99
N TYR A 96 21.01 3.54 8.68
CA TYR A 96 21.79 4.75 8.34
C TYR A 96 23.29 4.44 8.26
N GLN A 97 23.84 3.75 9.26
CA GLN A 97 25.28 3.45 9.30
C GLN A 97 25.74 2.50 8.18
N ARG A 98 24.91 1.53 7.78
CA ARG A 98 25.30 0.49 6.82
C ARG A 98 24.91 0.78 5.38
N TYR A 99 23.75 1.38 5.16
CA TYR A 99 23.08 1.37 3.86
C TYR A 99 22.75 2.75 3.28
N GLU A 100 23.10 3.86 3.94
CA GLU A 100 22.68 5.20 3.48
C GLU A 100 23.03 5.50 2.01
N LYS A 101 24.18 5.01 1.54
CA LYS A 101 24.65 5.23 0.16
C LYS A 101 24.07 4.26 -0.87
N VAL A 102 23.42 3.19 -0.42
CA VAL A 102 22.97 2.06 -1.23
C VAL A 102 21.48 1.78 -1.01
N LEU A 103 20.75 2.84 -0.65
CA LEU A 103 19.30 2.82 -0.49
C LEU A 103 18.62 2.57 -1.85
N PRO A 104 17.67 1.61 -1.93
CA PRO A 104 16.97 1.33 -3.18
C PRO A 104 16.02 2.47 -3.58
N SER A 105 15.70 2.56 -4.86
CA SER A 105 14.59 3.42 -5.28
C SER A 105 13.24 2.83 -4.88
N ILE A 106 12.25 3.70 -4.73
CA ILE A 106 10.89 3.36 -4.29
C ILE A 106 9.90 4.09 -5.18
N ASP A 107 8.91 3.34 -5.66
CA ASP A 107 7.76 3.91 -6.35
C ASP A 107 6.58 4.01 -5.39
N VAL A 108 5.96 5.19 -5.31
CA VAL A 108 4.82 5.46 -4.47
C VAL A 108 3.60 5.68 -5.35
N PHE A 109 2.62 4.80 -5.21
CA PHE A 109 1.39 4.81 -5.99
C PHE A 109 0.24 5.35 -5.15
N VAL A 110 -0.32 6.46 -5.60
CA VAL A 110 -1.53 7.07 -5.04
C VAL A 110 -2.65 6.89 -6.05
N CYS A 111 -3.76 6.29 -5.65
CA CYS A 111 -4.93 6.11 -6.51
C CYS A 111 -6.06 7.05 -6.08
N THR A 112 -6.68 7.72 -7.04
CA THR A 112 -7.91 8.50 -6.83
C THR A 112 -8.94 8.12 -7.89
N ALA A 113 -10.22 8.13 -7.52
CA ALA A 113 -11.35 7.68 -8.33
C ALA A 113 -12.06 8.82 -9.06
N ASP A 114 -12.48 9.87 -8.34
CA ASP A 114 -13.25 10.98 -8.93
C ASP A 114 -13.14 12.23 -8.04
N PRO A 115 -12.88 13.42 -8.60
CA PRO A 115 -12.67 14.66 -7.83
C PRO A 115 -13.90 15.14 -7.04
N GLN A 116 -15.11 14.64 -7.34
CA GLN A 116 -16.32 14.97 -6.58
C GLN A 116 -16.44 14.15 -5.30
N VAL A 117 -16.02 12.88 -5.37
CA VAL A 117 -16.02 11.97 -4.21
C VAL A 117 -14.77 12.19 -3.36
N GLU A 118 -13.64 12.42 -4.02
CA GLU A 118 -12.32 12.60 -3.44
C GLU A 118 -11.78 13.98 -3.84
N PRO A 119 -12.03 15.02 -3.03
CA PRO A 119 -11.69 16.40 -3.39
C PRO A 119 -10.19 16.55 -3.71
N PRO A 120 -9.80 17.24 -4.79
CA PRO A 120 -8.39 17.35 -5.17
C PRO A 120 -7.47 17.93 -4.09
N LEU A 121 -8.00 18.83 -3.25
CA LEU A 121 -7.27 19.36 -2.10
C LEU A 121 -6.86 18.26 -1.10
N MET A 122 -7.72 17.27 -0.84
CA MET A 122 -7.39 16.13 0.02
C MET A 122 -6.28 15.30 -0.63
N VAL A 123 -6.44 14.97 -1.91
CA VAL A 123 -5.47 14.18 -2.68
C VAL A 123 -4.08 14.82 -2.68
N ILE A 124 -3.98 16.13 -2.94
CA ILE A 124 -2.68 16.80 -2.99
C ILE A 124 -2.01 16.89 -1.61
N ASN A 125 -2.77 16.98 -0.53
CA ASN A 125 -2.20 16.95 0.83
C ASN A 125 -1.56 15.60 1.14
N THR A 126 -2.19 14.51 0.68
CA THR A 126 -1.61 13.16 0.74
C THR A 126 -0.35 13.09 -0.12
N VAL A 127 -0.38 13.54 -1.38
CA VAL A 127 0.82 13.53 -2.25
C VAL A 127 1.97 14.33 -1.63
N LEU A 128 1.72 15.56 -1.16
CA LEU A 128 2.73 16.41 -0.52
C LEU A 128 3.29 15.80 0.77
N SER A 129 2.46 15.10 1.54
CA SER A 129 2.88 14.35 2.74
C SER A 129 3.85 13.23 2.39
N LEU A 130 3.56 12.46 1.34
CA LEU A 130 4.39 11.34 0.90
C LEU A 130 5.68 11.84 0.23
N MET A 131 5.63 12.93 -0.53
CA MET A 131 6.83 13.56 -1.12
C MET A 131 7.83 14.05 -0.07
N ALA A 132 7.37 14.32 1.15
CA ALA A 132 8.17 14.80 2.27
C ALA A 132 8.69 13.67 3.19
N TYR A 133 8.76 12.42 2.70
CA TYR A 133 9.46 11.36 3.41
C TYR A 133 10.94 11.72 3.63
N ASN A 134 11.49 11.32 4.80
CA ASN A 134 12.91 11.48 5.08
C ASN A 134 13.70 10.37 4.36
N TYR A 135 13.89 10.52 3.06
CA TYR A 135 14.61 9.61 2.18
C TYR A 135 15.28 10.42 1.05
N PRO A 136 16.35 9.92 0.42
CA PRO A 136 16.96 10.62 -0.72
C PRO A 136 15.91 10.93 -1.81
N PRO A 137 15.70 12.21 -2.20
CA PRO A 137 14.67 12.58 -3.18
C PRO A 137 14.83 11.87 -4.53
N GLU A 138 16.06 11.62 -4.97
CA GLU A 138 16.38 10.98 -6.25
C GLU A 138 15.99 9.49 -6.26
N LYS A 139 15.73 8.91 -5.08
CA LYS A 139 15.29 7.51 -4.91
C LYS A 139 13.78 7.40 -4.75
N LEU A 140 13.04 8.52 -4.66
CA LEU A 140 11.59 8.51 -4.53
C LEU A 140 10.93 8.91 -5.86
N ASN A 141 9.94 8.11 -6.29
CA ASN A 141 9.15 8.40 -7.47
C ASN A 141 7.67 8.30 -7.14
N PHE A 142 6.90 9.34 -7.41
CA PHE A 142 5.50 9.46 -7.06
C PHE A 142 4.62 9.38 -8.31
N TYR A 143 3.60 8.55 -8.24
CA TYR A 143 2.64 8.36 -9.32
C TYR A 143 1.22 8.54 -8.79
N LEU A 144 0.51 9.54 -9.29
CA LEU A 144 -0.91 9.71 -9.06
C LEU A 144 -1.69 9.06 -10.21
N SER A 145 -2.42 7.98 -9.93
CA SER A 145 -3.39 7.41 -10.86
C SER A 145 -4.75 8.02 -10.62
N ASP A 146 -5.24 8.78 -11.59
CA ASP A 146 -6.57 9.37 -11.62
C ASP A 146 -7.50 8.53 -12.49
N ASP A 147 -8.35 7.74 -11.85
CA ASP A 147 -9.36 6.93 -12.52
C ASP A 147 -10.52 7.79 -13.05
N GLY A 148 -10.66 9.04 -12.63
CA GLY A 148 -11.66 9.98 -13.12
C GLY A 148 -11.24 10.68 -14.41
N GLY A 149 -9.92 10.73 -14.67
CA GLY A 149 -9.34 11.43 -15.82
C GLY A 149 -9.70 12.92 -15.84
N SER A 150 -9.69 13.57 -14.67
CA SER A 150 -10.16 14.95 -14.49
C SER A 150 -9.05 15.98 -14.70
N ASP A 151 -9.33 16.99 -15.51
CA ASP A 151 -8.42 18.13 -15.69
C ASP A 151 -8.25 18.93 -14.39
N LEU A 152 -9.28 18.99 -13.53
CA LEU A 152 -9.22 19.61 -12.21
C LEU A 152 -8.22 18.91 -11.29
N MET A 153 -8.16 17.57 -11.33
CA MET A 153 -7.20 16.80 -10.54
C MET A 153 -5.77 17.01 -11.08
N PHE A 154 -5.62 17.02 -12.40
CA PHE A 154 -4.34 17.35 -13.02
C PHE A 154 -3.85 18.75 -12.65
N TYR A 155 -4.72 19.76 -12.68
CA TYR A 155 -4.39 21.12 -12.26
C TYR A 155 -3.99 21.20 -10.78
N ALA A 156 -4.73 20.54 -9.90
CA ALA A 156 -4.37 20.52 -8.49
C ALA A 156 -3.00 19.84 -8.26
N LEU A 157 -2.67 18.78 -9.00
CA LEU A 157 -1.35 18.16 -8.94
C LEU A 157 -0.24 19.06 -9.50
N LEU A 158 -0.50 19.81 -10.58
CA LEU A 158 0.41 20.82 -11.13
C LEU A 158 0.68 21.94 -10.11
N GLU A 159 -0.35 22.37 -9.39
CA GLU A 159 -0.19 23.36 -8.33
C GLU A 159 0.55 22.81 -7.11
N ALA A 160 0.32 21.55 -6.77
CA ALA A 160 1.07 20.84 -5.73
C ALA A 160 2.55 20.68 -6.12
N SER A 161 2.86 20.41 -7.39
CA SER A 161 4.25 20.28 -7.85
C SER A 161 5.03 21.59 -7.66
N ARG A 162 4.41 22.74 -7.98
CA ARG A 162 4.97 24.07 -7.72
C ARG A 162 5.18 24.34 -6.23
N PHE A 163 4.19 24.01 -5.41
CA PHE A 163 4.28 24.21 -3.96
C PHE A 163 5.30 23.28 -3.29
N SER A 164 5.52 22.08 -3.83
CA SER A 164 6.48 21.11 -3.30
C SER A 164 7.91 21.66 -3.19
N ALA A 165 8.31 22.51 -4.14
CA ALA A 165 9.62 23.17 -4.14
C ALA A 165 9.85 24.06 -2.90
N GLN A 166 8.80 24.51 -2.23
CA GLN A 166 8.88 25.28 -0.98
C GLN A 166 8.57 24.39 0.25
N TRP A 167 7.64 23.46 0.11
CA TRP A 167 7.16 22.61 1.21
C TRP A 167 8.18 21.56 1.67
N LEU A 168 8.85 20.87 0.73
CA LEU A 168 9.80 19.81 1.07
C LEU A 168 11.02 20.30 1.85
N PRO A 169 11.72 21.39 1.46
CA PRO A 169 12.83 21.92 2.26
C PRO A 169 12.37 22.41 3.63
N PHE A 170 11.24 23.13 3.70
CA PHE A 170 10.62 23.55 4.96
C PHE A 170 10.39 22.36 5.91
N CYS A 171 9.83 21.27 5.37
CA CYS A 171 9.68 20.03 6.11
C CYS A 171 11.02 19.54 6.65
N ARG A 172 12.03 19.32 5.79
CA ARG A 172 13.31 18.73 6.21
C ARG A 172 14.03 19.59 7.26
N LYS A 173 14.06 20.91 7.04
CA LYS A 173 14.73 21.88 7.92
C LYS A 173 14.10 21.92 9.32
N LEU A 174 12.77 21.99 9.39
CA LEU A 174 12.05 22.09 10.65
C LEU A 174 11.71 20.76 11.31
N LYS A 175 11.92 19.64 10.60
CA LYS A 175 11.58 18.28 11.06
C LYS A 175 10.14 18.16 11.61
N ILE A 176 9.20 18.88 10.99
CA ILE A 176 7.79 18.88 11.40
C ILE A 176 7.12 17.52 11.21
N GLU A 177 6.12 17.21 12.02
CA GLU A 177 5.21 16.08 11.81
C GLU A 177 3.78 16.49 12.23
N PRO A 178 2.72 16.01 11.54
CA PRO A 178 2.76 15.22 10.30
C PRO A 178 3.19 16.08 9.09
N ARG A 179 3.55 15.42 7.98
CA ARG A 179 4.01 16.11 6.75
C ARG A 179 2.88 16.54 5.80
N SER A 180 1.63 16.21 6.12
CA SER A 180 0.47 16.72 5.38
C SER A 180 0.26 18.20 5.73
N PRO A 181 0.31 19.14 4.76
CA PRO A 181 0.13 20.56 5.05
C PRO A 181 -1.20 20.86 5.76
N ALA A 182 -2.31 20.27 5.29
CA ALA A 182 -3.61 20.42 5.93
C ALA A 182 -3.61 19.96 7.39
N ALA A 183 -3.07 18.76 7.66
CA ALA A 183 -3.04 18.21 9.01
C ALA A 183 -2.10 19.02 9.92
N TYR A 184 -0.92 19.41 9.42
CA TYR A 184 0.04 20.22 10.14
C TYR A 184 -0.55 21.58 10.53
N PHE A 185 -1.03 22.37 9.56
CA PHE A 185 -1.53 23.71 9.82
C PHE A 185 -2.86 23.75 10.59
N ALA A 186 -3.60 22.64 10.67
CA ALA A 186 -4.77 22.53 11.52
C ALA A 186 -4.42 22.53 13.02
N THR A 187 -3.24 22.02 13.38
CA THR A 187 -2.82 21.89 14.80
C THR A 187 -1.62 22.77 15.18
N ALA A 188 -0.83 23.22 14.20
CA ALA A 188 0.41 23.93 14.46
C ALA A 188 0.19 25.36 14.95
N CYS A 189 0.89 25.72 16.03
CA CYS A 189 1.06 27.10 16.47
C CYS A 189 2.24 27.76 15.75
N GLU A 190 2.16 29.08 15.56
CA GLU A 190 3.26 29.85 15.02
C GLU A 190 4.47 29.80 15.97
N PRO A 191 5.70 29.56 15.47
CA PRO A 191 6.89 29.58 16.30
C PRO A 191 7.13 30.97 16.91
N THR A 192 7.32 31.05 18.23
CA THR A 192 7.57 32.33 18.95
C THR A 192 9.03 32.60 19.24
N ASP A 193 9.88 31.58 19.14
CA ASP A 193 11.23 31.62 19.73
C ASP A 193 12.28 32.19 18.77
N ASP A 194 12.02 32.14 17.46
CA ASP A 194 12.92 32.63 16.42
C ASP A 194 12.14 33.43 15.36
N PRO A 195 12.38 34.76 15.24
CA PRO A 195 11.72 35.62 14.26
C PRO A 195 11.93 35.20 12.80
N VAL A 196 13.08 34.61 12.46
CA VAL A 196 13.37 34.16 11.09
C VAL A 196 12.49 32.95 10.75
N MET A 197 12.39 32.03 11.70
CA MET A 197 11.58 30.81 11.58
C MET A 197 10.08 31.14 11.58
N ALA A 198 9.65 32.13 12.37
CA ALA A 198 8.29 32.65 12.36
C ALA A 198 7.94 33.24 10.98
N ASN A 199 8.84 34.04 10.40
CA ASN A 199 8.63 34.63 9.08
C ASN A 199 8.58 33.56 7.97
N GLU A 200 9.47 32.56 8.01
CA GLU A 200 9.46 31.42 7.09
C GLU A 200 8.16 30.61 7.22
N TRP A 201 7.75 30.28 8.45
CA TRP A 201 6.50 29.59 8.73
C TRP A 201 5.28 30.36 8.21
N SER A 202 5.21 31.67 8.47
CA SER A 202 4.13 32.55 8.01
C SER A 202 4.08 32.63 6.47
N SER A 203 5.24 32.70 5.83
CA SER A 203 5.37 32.69 4.37
C SER A 203 4.83 31.38 3.77
N ILE A 204 5.25 30.23 4.30
CA ILE A 204 4.80 28.91 3.81
C ILE A 204 3.30 28.72 4.06
N LYS A 205 2.80 29.16 5.23
CA LYS A 205 1.36 29.12 5.52
C LYS A 205 0.55 29.95 4.54
N LYS A 206 1.02 31.16 4.20
CA LYS A 206 0.38 31.99 3.16
C LYS A 206 0.40 31.33 1.79
N SER A 207 1.54 30.75 1.38
CA SER A 207 1.63 30.00 0.13
C SER A 207 0.66 28.81 0.09
N TYR A 208 0.49 28.09 1.21
CA TYR A 208 -0.46 26.98 1.30
C TYR A 208 -1.93 27.43 1.24
N GLU A 209 -2.30 28.52 1.93
CA GLU A 209 -3.66 29.07 1.85
C GLU A 209 -3.97 29.59 0.43
N GLU A 210 -2.99 30.15 -0.26
CA GLU A 210 -3.12 30.57 -1.65
C GLU A 210 -3.28 29.38 -2.62
N LEU A 211 -2.50 28.32 -2.42
CA LEU A 211 -2.68 27.03 -3.12
C LEU A 211 -4.12 26.51 -2.95
N LYS A 212 -4.57 26.42 -1.70
CA LYS A 212 -5.93 25.97 -1.36
C LYS A 212 -7.00 26.83 -2.02
N ARG A 213 -6.87 28.16 -1.95
CA ARG A 213 -7.79 29.11 -2.57
C ARG A 213 -7.89 28.91 -4.09
N ARG A 214 -6.76 28.69 -4.77
CA ARG A 214 -6.72 28.45 -6.23
C ARG A 214 -7.39 27.13 -6.62
N ILE A 215 -7.14 26.06 -5.88
CA ILE A 215 -7.77 24.75 -6.12
C ILE A 215 -9.28 24.83 -5.85
N ASP A 216 -9.68 25.32 -4.67
CA ASP A 216 -11.09 25.44 -4.29
C ASP A 216 -11.87 26.38 -5.22
N GLY A 217 -11.25 27.47 -5.67
CA GLY A 217 -11.83 28.39 -6.64
C GLY A 217 -12.12 27.71 -7.97
N THR A 218 -11.19 26.90 -8.47
CA THR A 218 -11.33 26.16 -9.73
C THR A 218 -12.37 25.04 -9.60
N MET A 219 -12.40 24.34 -8.46
CA MET A 219 -13.41 23.32 -8.14
C MET A 219 -14.82 23.91 -8.09
N LYS A 220 -15.01 25.09 -7.49
CA LYS A 220 -16.30 25.79 -7.44
C LYS A 220 -16.77 26.25 -8.82
N LEU A 221 -15.84 26.66 -9.68
CA LEU A 221 -16.15 27.03 -11.06
C LEU A 221 -16.44 25.81 -11.95
N GLY A 222 -15.96 24.62 -11.57
CA GLY A 222 -16.11 23.37 -12.32
C GLY A 222 -15.38 23.37 -13.66
N ARG A 223 -14.51 24.35 -13.91
CA ARG A 223 -13.74 24.50 -15.15
C ARG A 223 -12.42 25.25 -14.88
N ILE A 224 -11.42 24.92 -15.67
CA ILE A 224 -10.14 25.64 -15.71
C ILE A 224 -10.23 26.76 -16.73
N SER A 225 -9.76 27.96 -16.40
CA SER A 225 -9.73 29.08 -17.35
C SER A 225 -8.75 28.82 -18.49
N ASP A 226 -9.03 29.39 -19.66
CA ASP A 226 -8.19 29.20 -20.86
C ASP A 226 -6.74 29.68 -20.66
N ASP A 227 -6.53 30.69 -19.81
CA ASP A 227 -5.21 31.19 -19.49
C ASP A 227 -4.40 30.18 -18.66
N LEU A 228 -5.03 29.54 -17.67
CA LEU A 228 -4.42 28.46 -16.89
C LEU A 228 -4.13 27.22 -17.75
N ARG A 229 -5.03 26.90 -18.70
CA ARG A 229 -4.80 25.80 -19.65
C ARG A 229 -3.56 26.00 -20.53
N LYS A 230 -3.20 27.26 -20.83
CA LYS A 230 -2.00 27.59 -21.62
C LYS A 230 -0.69 27.43 -20.83
N GLU A 231 -0.74 27.39 -19.50
CA GLU A 231 0.46 27.28 -18.67
C GLU A 231 1.17 25.93 -18.80
N HIS A 232 0.46 24.87 -19.21
CA HIS A 232 1.04 23.54 -19.30
C HIS A 232 0.55 22.78 -20.54
N LYS A 233 1.47 22.18 -21.30
CA LYS A 233 1.17 21.43 -22.53
C LYS A 233 0.16 20.30 -22.32
N GLY A 234 0.19 19.66 -21.15
CA GLY A 234 -0.65 18.52 -20.79
C GLY A 234 -2.15 18.78 -20.85
N PHE A 235 -2.61 20.03 -20.69
CA PHE A 235 -4.04 20.33 -20.77
C PHE A 235 -4.66 20.06 -22.15
N ARG A 236 -3.85 20.02 -23.21
CA ARG A 236 -4.30 19.69 -24.57
C ARG A 236 -4.84 18.26 -24.68
N GLU A 237 -4.45 17.36 -23.77
CA GLU A 237 -4.95 15.99 -23.76
C GLU A 237 -6.46 15.92 -23.49
N TRP A 238 -7.00 16.89 -22.73
CA TRP A 238 -8.43 16.96 -22.45
C TRP A 238 -9.27 17.49 -23.60
N ASP A 239 -8.66 18.08 -24.63
CA ASP A 239 -9.38 18.48 -25.84
C ASP A 239 -9.84 17.25 -26.65
N LEU A 240 -9.23 16.08 -26.42
CA LEU A 240 -9.55 14.80 -27.04
C LEU A 240 -10.45 13.90 -26.17
N VAL A 241 -10.71 14.28 -24.92
CA VAL A 241 -11.49 13.49 -23.96
C VAL A 241 -12.97 13.59 -24.28
N ALA A 242 -13.61 12.46 -24.57
CA ALA A 242 -15.06 12.43 -24.77
C ALA A 242 -15.81 12.43 -23.43
N ASN A 243 -15.43 11.54 -22.51
CA ASN A 243 -15.95 11.47 -21.13
C ASN A 243 -15.05 10.61 -20.24
N ARG A 244 -15.31 10.59 -18.92
CA ARG A 244 -14.54 9.80 -17.93
C ARG A 244 -14.49 8.29 -18.14
N ARG A 245 -15.33 7.72 -19.02
CA ARG A 245 -15.34 6.29 -19.39
C ARG A 245 -14.80 6.04 -20.80
N ASP A 246 -14.51 7.09 -21.56
CA ASP A 246 -14.01 7.03 -22.93
C ASP A 246 -12.99 8.15 -23.18
N HIS A 247 -11.72 7.81 -22.94
CA HIS A 247 -10.58 8.69 -23.15
C HIS A 247 -9.31 7.88 -23.39
N GLN A 248 -8.36 8.49 -24.12
CA GLN A 248 -7.02 7.95 -24.31
C GLN A 248 -6.21 7.95 -23.00
N THR A 249 -5.06 7.27 -23.00
CA THR A 249 -4.09 7.41 -21.89
C THR A 249 -3.59 8.85 -21.83
N ILE A 250 -3.73 9.47 -20.66
CA ILE A 250 -3.15 10.78 -20.34
C ILE A 250 -2.03 10.53 -19.34
N LEU A 251 -0.79 10.79 -19.72
CA LEU A 251 0.36 10.63 -18.86
C LEU A 251 1.23 11.87 -18.97
N GLN A 252 1.56 12.49 -17.84
CA GLN A 252 2.37 13.71 -17.78
C GLN A 252 3.38 13.60 -16.64
N ILE A 253 4.66 13.86 -16.94
CA ILE A 253 5.73 13.94 -15.94
C ILE A 253 5.85 15.41 -15.51
N LEU A 254 5.29 15.73 -14.34
CA LEU A 254 5.26 17.11 -13.82
C LEU A 254 6.60 17.54 -13.21
N ILE A 255 7.29 16.59 -12.57
CA ILE A 255 8.66 16.76 -12.07
C ILE A 255 9.43 15.54 -12.54
N ASP A 256 10.48 15.75 -13.34
CA ASP A 256 11.42 14.69 -13.70
C ASP A 256 12.62 14.76 -12.77
N GLY A 257 12.62 13.95 -11.69
CA GLY A 257 13.69 13.93 -10.70
C GLY A 257 15.04 13.44 -11.24
N ARG A 258 15.09 12.98 -12.50
CA ARG A 258 16.32 12.58 -13.19
C ARG A 258 17.01 13.78 -13.87
N GLU A 259 16.29 14.88 -14.08
CA GLU A 259 16.84 16.11 -14.65
C GLU A 259 17.50 16.97 -13.57
N THR A 260 18.67 17.53 -13.87
CA THR A 260 19.44 18.37 -12.94
C THR A 260 18.77 19.70 -12.57
N LYS A 261 17.76 20.12 -13.35
CA LYS A 261 17.00 21.36 -13.13
C LYS A 261 15.79 21.17 -12.20
N ALA A 262 15.40 19.92 -11.91
CA ALA A 262 14.28 19.61 -11.02
C ALA A 262 14.74 19.74 -9.56
N VAL A 263 14.94 20.97 -9.11
CA VAL A 263 15.42 21.30 -7.77
C VAL A 263 14.46 22.20 -7.02
N ASP A 264 14.52 22.14 -5.70
CA ASP A 264 13.77 23.00 -4.80
C ASP A 264 14.45 24.38 -4.60
N VAL A 265 13.85 25.22 -3.75
CA VAL A 265 14.38 26.57 -3.48
C VAL A 265 15.76 26.58 -2.79
N GLU A 266 16.21 25.45 -2.23
CA GLU A 266 17.54 25.28 -1.64
C GLU A 266 18.52 24.61 -2.61
N GLY A 267 18.09 24.31 -3.84
CA GLY A 267 18.90 23.63 -4.85
C GLY A 267 19.03 22.12 -4.65
N GLN A 268 18.22 21.51 -3.77
CA GLN A 268 18.18 20.06 -3.60
C GLN A 268 17.24 19.41 -4.64
N PRO A 269 17.55 18.20 -5.13
CA PRO A 269 16.68 17.52 -6.09
C PRO A 269 15.26 17.29 -5.56
N LEU A 270 14.27 17.43 -6.45
CA LEU A 270 12.88 17.07 -6.19
C LEU A 270 12.62 15.64 -6.67
N PRO A 271 11.76 14.88 -5.97
CA PRO A 271 11.41 13.53 -6.40
C PRO A 271 10.54 13.57 -7.66
N THR A 272 10.64 12.52 -8.48
CA THR A 272 9.84 12.40 -9.71
C THR A 272 8.34 12.41 -9.37
N LEU A 273 7.54 13.17 -10.12
CA LEU A 273 6.09 13.26 -9.94
C LEU A 273 5.38 13.05 -11.28
N VAL A 274 4.56 11.99 -11.36
CA VAL A 274 3.88 11.56 -12.59
C VAL A 274 2.37 11.55 -12.37
N TYR A 275 1.64 12.17 -13.28
CA TYR A 275 0.19 12.02 -13.42
C TYR A 275 -0.12 10.92 -14.43
N LEU A 276 -1.07 10.04 -14.10
CA LEU A 276 -1.59 9.02 -15.01
C LEU A 276 -3.11 8.96 -14.94
N ALA A 277 -3.78 9.17 -16.07
CA ALA A 277 -5.10 8.64 -16.33
C ALA A 277 -4.97 7.56 -17.42
N ARG A 278 -5.14 6.30 -17.03
CA ARG A 278 -5.06 5.15 -17.96
C ARG A 278 -6.17 5.20 -18.99
N GLU A 279 -5.95 4.62 -20.17
CA GLU A 279 -6.99 4.57 -21.21
C GLU A 279 -8.24 3.85 -20.70
N LYS A 280 -9.40 4.44 -20.98
CA LYS A 280 -10.70 3.84 -20.72
C LYS A 280 -11.53 3.85 -22.00
N ARG A 281 -12.17 2.72 -22.28
CA ARG A 281 -13.10 2.54 -23.40
C ARG A 281 -14.32 1.80 -22.89
N PRO A 282 -15.56 2.16 -23.31
CA PRO A 282 -16.78 1.53 -22.79
C PRO A 282 -16.87 0.01 -22.93
N LYS A 283 -16.15 -0.56 -23.91
CA LYS A 283 -16.14 -2.01 -24.20
C LYS A 283 -15.19 -2.83 -23.30
N PHE A 284 -14.33 -2.18 -22.52
CA PHE A 284 -13.30 -2.84 -21.72
C PHE A 284 -13.55 -2.65 -20.24
N HIS A 285 -13.57 -3.75 -19.49
CA HIS A 285 -13.66 -3.68 -18.04
C HIS A 285 -12.33 -3.18 -17.45
N HIS A 286 -12.40 -2.15 -16.60
CA HIS A 286 -11.19 -1.47 -16.12
C HIS A 286 -10.73 -1.95 -14.72
N ASN A 287 -11.42 -2.88 -14.08
CA ASN A 287 -10.98 -3.51 -12.82
C ASN A 287 -10.69 -2.53 -11.66
N PHE A 288 -11.31 -1.34 -11.67
CA PHE A 288 -11.18 -0.30 -10.63
C PHE A 288 -9.72 -0.10 -10.17
N LYS A 289 -9.46 -0.05 -8.86
CA LYS A 289 -8.15 0.14 -8.25
C LYS A 289 -7.11 -0.92 -8.65
N ALA A 290 -7.51 -2.17 -8.84
CA ALA A 290 -6.56 -3.22 -9.26
C ALA A 290 -6.00 -2.95 -10.66
N GLY A 291 -6.86 -2.56 -11.61
CA GLY A 291 -6.42 -2.16 -12.93
C GLY A 291 -5.58 -0.87 -12.94
N ALA A 292 -5.86 0.06 -12.01
CA ALA A 292 -5.05 1.27 -11.82
C ALA A 292 -3.64 0.92 -11.34
N LEU A 293 -3.52 0.08 -10.30
CA LEU A 293 -2.23 -0.42 -9.80
C LEU A 293 -1.46 -1.21 -10.86
N ASN A 294 -2.14 -2.04 -11.66
CA ASN A 294 -1.52 -2.76 -12.76
C ASN A 294 -0.97 -1.83 -13.85
N ALA A 295 -1.72 -0.80 -14.24
CA ALA A 295 -1.25 0.21 -15.19
C ALA A 295 -0.04 0.96 -14.63
N LEU A 296 -0.07 1.35 -13.36
CA LEU A 296 1.04 2.00 -12.67
C LEU A 296 2.28 1.11 -12.60
N LEU A 297 2.14 -0.19 -12.30
CA LEU A 297 3.26 -1.13 -12.27
C LEU A 297 3.97 -1.22 -13.62
N ARG A 298 3.20 -1.23 -14.72
CA ARG A 298 3.75 -1.26 -16.09
C ARG A 298 4.43 0.05 -16.44
N VAL A 299 3.76 1.19 -16.23
CA VAL A 299 4.31 2.52 -16.53
C VAL A 299 5.58 2.79 -15.71
N SER A 300 5.54 2.56 -14.41
CA SER A 300 6.71 2.77 -13.53
C SER A 300 7.90 1.88 -13.88
N SER A 301 7.68 0.67 -14.42
CA SER A 301 8.78 -0.20 -14.88
C SER A 301 9.61 0.39 -16.02
N ARG A 302 9.05 1.38 -16.74
CA ARG A 302 9.74 2.09 -17.82
C ARG A 302 10.35 3.42 -17.38
N ILE A 303 9.80 4.04 -16.34
CA ILE A 303 10.22 5.36 -15.85
C ILE A 303 11.32 5.24 -14.79
N SER A 304 11.07 4.46 -13.73
CA SER A 304 11.96 4.34 -12.56
C SER A 304 12.42 2.91 -12.27
N ASP A 305 11.58 1.91 -12.59
CA ASP A 305 11.83 0.48 -12.36
C ASP A 305 12.25 0.15 -10.91
N SER A 306 11.61 0.80 -9.92
CA SER A 306 12.03 0.67 -8.53
C SER A 306 11.71 -0.71 -7.94
N PRO A 307 12.63 -1.34 -7.18
CA PRO A 307 12.41 -2.69 -6.63
C PRO A 307 11.33 -2.74 -5.55
N ILE A 308 11.00 -1.62 -4.93
CA ILE A 308 9.97 -1.50 -3.88
C ILE A 308 8.86 -0.57 -4.35
N VAL A 309 7.62 -0.98 -4.09
CA VAL A 309 6.40 -0.22 -4.42
C VAL A 309 5.58 0.01 -3.15
N LEU A 310 5.27 1.26 -2.84
CA LEU A 310 4.33 1.65 -1.80
C LEU A 310 2.97 1.95 -2.41
N THR A 311 1.91 1.27 -1.98
CA THR A 311 0.53 1.58 -2.39
C THR A 311 -0.20 2.37 -1.31
N VAL A 312 -0.81 3.50 -1.67
CA VAL A 312 -1.52 4.40 -0.75
C VAL A 312 -2.83 4.87 -1.38
N ASP A 313 -3.88 4.96 -0.57
CA ASP A 313 -5.14 5.61 -0.94
C ASP A 313 -5.03 7.14 -0.81
N CYS A 314 -5.79 7.88 -1.61
CA CYS A 314 -5.66 9.34 -1.68
C CYS A 314 -6.07 10.10 -0.40
N ASP A 315 -6.80 9.44 0.51
CA ASP A 315 -7.22 9.96 1.81
C ASP A 315 -6.25 9.57 2.95
N MET A 316 -5.15 8.89 2.63
CA MET A 316 -4.21 8.33 3.62
C MET A 316 -2.85 9.02 3.55
N TYR A 317 -2.69 10.12 4.29
CA TYR A 317 -1.40 10.78 4.42
C TYR A 317 -0.48 10.09 5.44
N SER A 318 0.84 10.32 5.34
CA SER A 318 1.80 9.72 6.27
C SER A 318 1.92 10.55 7.54
N ASN A 319 1.74 9.90 8.69
CA ASN A 319 1.94 10.51 10.01
C ASN A 319 3.41 10.50 10.49
N ASN A 320 4.30 9.83 9.76
CA ASN A 320 5.71 9.71 10.13
C ASN A 320 6.59 9.68 8.89
N SER A 321 7.49 10.66 8.76
CA SER A 321 8.43 10.76 7.64
C SER A 321 9.48 9.64 7.58
N GLU A 322 9.61 8.83 8.62
CA GLU A 322 10.58 7.73 8.71
C GLU A 322 9.99 6.37 8.27
N SER A 323 8.72 6.33 7.86
CA SER A 323 8.02 5.08 7.51
C SER A 323 8.73 4.29 6.41
N VAL A 324 9.25 5.00 5.40
CA VAL A 324 10.04 4.39 4.32
C VAL A 324 11.28 3.66 4.87
N ARG A 325 12.06 4.33 5.72
CA ARG A 325 13.28 3.76 6.31
C ARG A 325 12.97 2.60 7.24
N ASN A 326 11.88 2.69 8.00
CA ASN A 326 11.40 1.58 8.82
C ASN A 326 11.04 0.35 7.96
N ALA A 327 10.38 0.54 6.81
CA ALA A 327 10.12 -0.55 5.88
C ALA A 327 11.43 -1.15 5.33
N MET A 328 12.42 -0.31 5.03
CA MET A 328 13.72 -0.76 4.52
C MET A 328 14.48 -1.61 5.54
N CYS A 329 14.34 -1.34 6.85
CA CYS A 329 14.90 -2.21 7.89
C CYS A 329 14.42 -3.66 7.77
N PHE A 330 13.20 -3.90 7.26
CA PHE A 330 12.72 -5.26 7.03
C PHE A 330 13.27 -5.84 5.73
N PHE A 331 13.20 -5.11 4.62
CA PHE A 331 13.59 -5.65 3.31
C PHE A 331 15.09 -5.86 3.14
N MET A 332 15.90 -4.98 3.74
CA MET A 332 17.36 -4.95 3.58
C MET A 332 18.10 -5.73 4.67
N ASP A 333 17.39 -6.36 5.61
CA ASP A 333 18.03 -7.19 6.63
C ASP A 333 18.73 -8.39 5.99
N GLU A 334 20.01 -8.58 6.29
CA GLU A 334 20.86 -9.52 5.57
C GLU A 334 20.47 -10.98 5.78
N GLU A 335 19.94 -11.32 6.96
CA GLU A 335 19.53 -12.68 7.29
C GLU A 335 18.06 -12.91 6.98
N ARG A 336 17.17 -11.98 7.35
CA ARG A 336 15.73 -12.20 7.32
C ARG A 336 14.98 -11.43 6.25
N GLY A 337 15.60 -10.43 5.63
CA GLY A 337 14.89 -9.55 4.70
C GLY A 337 14.39 -10.28 3.47
N HIS A 338 15.10 -11.33 3.07
CA HIS A 338 14.74 -12.22 1.97
C HIS A 338 13.38 -12.92 2.22
N GLU A 339 12.99 -13.18 3.48
CA GLU A 339 11.70 -13.78 3.84
C GLU A 339 10.51 -12.80 3.74
N ILE A 340 10.77 -11.50 3.59
CA ILE A 340 9.74 -10.45 3.66
C ILE A 340 9.25 -10.10 2.26
N GLY A 341 7.99 -10.43 1.98
CA GLY A 341 7.35 -10.09 0.71
C GLY A 341 6.75 -8.68 0.67
N PHE A 342 6.15 -8.25 1.77
CA PHE A 342 5.61 -6.91 1.94
C PHE A 342 5.61 -6.49 3.41
N VAL A 343 5.49 -5.19 3.67
CA VAL A 343 5.39 -4.57 4.99
C VAL A 343 4.12 -3.74 5.02
N GLN A 344 3.11 -4.24 5.73
CA GLN A 344 1.81 -3.57 5.92
C GLN A 344 1.85 -2.70 7.18
N TYR A 345 1.59 -1.40 7.04
CA TYR A 345 1.36 -0.51 8.18
C TYR A 345 -0.10 -0.57 8.65
N PRO A 346 -0.36 -0.40 9.97
CA PRO A 346 -1.71 -0.22 10.46
C PRO A 346 -2.29 1.11 9.98
N GLN A 347 -3.61 1.14 9.75
CA GLN A 347 -4.34 2.36 9.42
C GLN A 347 -4.79 3.07 10.70
N GLN A 348 -4.71 4.39 10.70
CA GLN A 348 -5.21 5.23 11.79
C GLN A 348 -6.04 6.35 11.19
N PHE A 349 -7.23 6.55 11.76
CA PHE A 349 -8.20 7.52 11.28
C PHE A 349 -8.28 8.71 12.24
N ASP A 350 -8.44 9.90 11.65
CA ASP A 350 -8.71 11.14 12.39
C ASP A 350 -10.22 11.35 12.57
N ASN A 351 -10.60 12.41 13.29
CA ASN A 351 -11.99 12.81 13.52
C ASN A 351 -12.86 11.77 14.22
N ILE A 352 -12.24 10.87 14.99
CA ILE A 352 -12.95 9.87 15.79
C ILE A 352 -13.62 10.56 16.97
N THR A 353 -14.94 10.35 17.10
CA THR A 353 -15.69 10.88 18.25
C THR A 353 -15.19 10.24 19.55
N LYS A 354 -15.27 10.99 20.67
CA LYS A 354 -14.83 10.50 21.98
C LYS A 354 -15.42 9.14 22.37
N ASN A 355 -16.65 8.86 21.96
CA ASN A 355 -17.36 7.62 22.29
C ASN A 355 -17.12 6.50 21.27
N ASP A 356 -16.62 6.82 20.07
CA ASP A 356 -16.38 5.90 18.95
C ASP A 356 -17.45 4.82 18.78
N ILE A 357 -18.73 5.22 18.77
CA ILE A 357 -19.87 4.29 18.76
C ILE A 357 -19.92 3.41 17.49
N TYR A 358 -19.27 3.86 16.41
CA TYR A 358 -19.17 3.13 15.15
C TYR A 358 -17.90 2.25 15.07
N SER A 359 -17.05 2.26 16.11
CA SER A 359 -15.77 1.57 16.13
C SER A 359 -14.86 1.91 14.94
N SER A 360 -14.90 3.18 14.50
CA SER A 360 -14.15 3.69 13.35
C SER A 360 -12.65 3.67 13.58
N SER A 361 -12.19 3.56 14.83
CA SER A 361 -10.77 3.38 15.16
C SER A 361 -10.20 2.00 14.75
N LEU A 362 -11.05 1.00 14.50
CA LEU A 362 -10.66 -0.37 14.16
C LEU A 362 -9.60 -1.00 15.09
N ARG A 363 -9.60 -0.61 16.37
CA ARG A 363 -8.54 -0.96 17.33
C ARG A 363 -8.30 -2.45 17.48
N VAL A 364 -9.34 -3.28 17.47
CA VAL A 364 -9.17 -4.74 17.60
C VAL A 364 -8.40 -5.29 16.40
N ILE A 365 -8.73 -4.85 15.19
CA ILE A 365 -8.05 -5.28 13.96
C ILE A 365 -6.59 -4.83 14.01
N MET A 366 -6.36 -3.54 14.29
CA MET A 366 -5.02 -2.94 14.19
C MET A 366 -4.08 -3.33 15.35
N GLU A 367 -4.58 -3.40 16.58
CA GLU A 367 -3.75 -3.64 17.78
C GLU A 367 -3.66 -5.12 18.20
N VAL A 368 -4.59 -5.97 17.76
CA VAL A 368 -4.67 -7.38 18.18
C VAL A 368 -4.55 -8.34 17.00
N GLU A 369 -5.39 -8.19 15.98
CA GLU A 369 -5.47 -9.17 14.90
C GLU A 369 -4.30 -9.09 13.93
N LEU A 370 -3.87 -7.90 13.50
CA LEU A 370 -2.69 -7.75 12.64
C LEU A 370 -1.40 -8.25 13.33
N PRO A 371 -1.08 -7.87 14.58
CA PRO A 371 0.05 -8.45 15.33
C PRO A 371 -0.06 -9.98 15.54
N GLY A 372 -1.28 -10.48 15.64
CA GLY A 372 -1.60 -11.91 15.72
C GLY A 372 -1.26 -12.65 14.43
N LEU A 373 -1.76 -12.14 13.30
CA LEU A 373 -1.47 -12.66 11.96
C LEU A 373 0.02 -12.57 11.61
N ASP A 374 0.72 -11.51 12.05
CA ASP A 374 2.17 -11.40 11.87
C ASP A 374 2.93 -12.57 12.52
N SER A 375 2.40 -13.16 13.60
CA SER A 375 2.98 -14.36 14.22
C SER A 375 2.79 -15.64 13.41
N ASN A 376 1.84 -15.63 12.48
CA ASN A 376 1.41 -16.75 11.64
C ASN A 376 1.68 -16.51 10.15
N GLY A 377 2.79 -15.86 9.81
CA GLY A 377 3.24 -15.66 8.43
C GLY A 377 3.03 -14.25 7.86
N GLY A 378 2.34 -13.36 8.57
CA GLY A 378 2.20 -11.96 8.17
C GLY A 378 0.74 -11.48 8.19
N PRO A 379 0.50 -10.17 8.36
CA PRO A 379 -0.82 -9.59 8.17
C PRO A 379 -1.27 -9.65 6.70
N CYS A 380 -2.58 -9.63 6.46
CA CYS A 380 -3.11 -9.46 5.11
C CYS A 380 -2.80 -8.05 4.56
N TYR A 381 -2.71 -7.94 3.23
CA TYR A 381 -2.76 -6.62 2.58
C TYR A 381 -4.16 -6.03 2.71
N ILE A 382 -4.26 -4.82 3.28
CA ILE A 382 -5.53 -4.16 3.58
C ILE A 382 -5.80 -2.93 2.68
N GLY A 383 -5.08 -2.80 1.57
CA GLY A 383 -5.38 -1.84 0.50
C GLY A 383 -4.56 -0.55 0.49
N THR A 384 -3.93 -0.14 1.59
CA THR A 384 -3.16 1.11 1.68
C THR A 384 -2.03 0.98 2.70
N GLY A 385 -1.02 1.85 2.63
CA GLY A 385 0.09 1.87 3.58
C GLY A 385 0.96 0.61 3.54
N CYS A 386 1.08 -0.03 2.37
CA CYS A 386 1.80 -1.28 2.23
C CYS A 386 2.96 -1.14 1.24
N PHE A 387 4.16 -1.49 1.71
CA PHE A 387 5.36 -1.58 0.89
C PHE A 387 5.48 -3.02 0.37
N HIS A 388 5.61 -3.19 -0.94
CA HIS A 388 5.74 -4.49 -1.59
C HIS A 388 7.07 -4.58 -2.32
N ARG A 389 7.63 -5.79 -2.42
CA ARG A 389 8.59 -6.07 -3.49
C ARG A 389 7.86 -6.06 -4.82
N ARG A 390 8.40 -5.31 -5.80
CA ARG A 390 7.85 -5.23 -7.17
C ARG A 390 7.65 -6.62 -7.78
N ASP A 391 8.65 -7.50 -7.60
CA ASP A 391 8.62 -8.87 -8.13
C ASP A 391 7.38 -9.66 -7.69
N ILE A 392 6.93 -9.45 -6.44
CA ILE A 392 5.75 -10.14 -5.89
C ILE A 392 4.47 -9.59 -6.53
N LEU A 393 4.38 -8.27 -6.73
CA LEU A 393 3.25 -7.68 -7.45
C LEU A 393 3.18 -8.13 -8.91
N CYS A 394 4.33 -8.42 -9.52
CA CYS A 394 4.44 -8.97 -10.87
C CYS A 394 4.25 -10.50 -10.94
N GLY A 395 3.89 -11.16 -9.84
CA GLY A 395 3.61 -12.61 -9.81
C GLY A 395 4.85 -13.49 -9.90
N LYS A 396 6.07 -12.96 -9.69
CA LYS A 396 7.27 -13.80 -9.61
C LYS A 396 7.22 -14.63 -8.33
N LYS A 397 7.44 -15.95 -8.48
CA LYS A 397 7.57 -16.85 -7.34
C LYS A 397 8.90 -16.57 -6.63
N TYR A 398 8.81 -16.29 -5.34
CA TYR A 398 9.98 -16.03 -4.52
C TYR A 398 10.75 -17.33 -4.26
N SER A 399 12.08 -17.31 -4.39
CA SER A 399 12.97 -18.41 -4.01
C SER A 399 14.04 -17.91 -3.02
N LYS A 400 14.49 -18.76 -2.10
CA LYS A 400 15.54 -18.41 -1.11
C LYS A 400 16.87 -18.00 -1.74
N GLU A 401 17.10 -18.42 -2.98
CA GLU A 401 18.28 -18.07 -3.79
C GLU A 401 18.18 -16.66 -4.38
N CYS A 402 17.00 -16.05 -4.37
CA CYS A 402 16.74 -14.71 -4.88
C CYS A 402 17.27 -13.66 -3.89
N LYS A 403 18.60 -13.52 -3.83
CA LYS A 403 19.26 -12.39 -3.18
C LYS A 403 19.13 -11.17 -4.08
N ILE A 404 18.41 -10.15 -3.60
CA ILE A 404 18.30 -8.88 -4.33
C ILE A 404 19.62 -8.15 -4.16
N ASP A 405 20.28 -7.90 -5.29
CA ASP A 405 21.41 -6.99 -5.35
C ASP A 405 20.88 -5.55 -5.32
N TRP A 406 20.89 -4.93 -4.14
CA TRP A 406 20.50 -3.54 -3.95
C TRP A 406 21.45 -2.56 -4.64
N ASN A 407 22.66 -3.01 -5.01
CA ASN A 407 23.66 -2.20 -5.73
C ASN A 407 23.52 -2.27 -7.25
N LYS A 408 22.60 -3.09 -7.79
CA LYS A 408 22.11 -2.90 -9.15
C LYS A 408 21.29 -1.62 -9.18
N GLU A 409 21.95 -0.46 -9.10
CA GLU A 409 21.49 0.65 -9.90
C GLU A 409 21.36 0.11 -11.32
N ASN A 410 20.19 0.30 -11.94
CA ASN A 410 19.95 -0.04 -13.34
C ASN A 410 20.83 0.86 -14.24
N THR A 411 22.15 0.68 -14.19
CA THR A 411 23.14 1.37 -15.01
C THR A 411 22.95 0.96 -16.48
N ASP A 412 22.41 -0.22 -16.74
CA ASP A 412 22.21 -0.79 -18.08
C ASP A 412 20.95 -0.31 -18.81
N ARG A 413 20.09 0.52 -18.20
CA ARG A 413 18.87 1.06 -18.85
C ARG A 413 18.76 2.59 -18.90
N LYS A 414 19.80 3.31 -18.49
CA LYS A 414 19.89 4.78 -18.68
C LYS A 414 20.17 5.14 -20.15
N VAL A 415 19.30 4.71 -21.07
CA VAL A 415 19.07 5.57 -22.24
C VAL A 415 18.33 6.77 -21.67
N GLN A 416 19.01 7.92 -21.66
CA GLN A 416 18.53 9.16 -21.06
C GLN A 416 17.48 9.78 -21.99
N GLU A 417 16.37 9.06 -22.14
CA GLU A 417 15.22 9.50 -22.91
C GLU A 417 14.59 10.68 -22.20
N GLY A 418 14.35 11.77 -22.93
CA GLY A 418 13.65 12.92 -22.39
C GLY A 418 12.24 12.56 -21.92
N ALA A 419 11.69 13.33 -20.99
CA ALA A 419 10.35 13.14 -20.45
C ALA A 419 9.30 12.91 -21.54
N ASP A 420 9.33 13.70 -22.62
CA ASP A 420 8.40 13.62 -23.75
C ASP A 420 8.40 12.25 -24.44
N MET A 421 9.58 11.66 -24.65
CA MET A 421 9.70 10.33 -25.26
C MET A 421 9.20 9.23 -24.32
N LEU A 422 9.44 9.39 -23.02
CA LEU A 422 8.93 8.47 -22.01
C LEU A 422 7.41 8.54 -21.89
N GLU A 423 6.85 9.75 -21.96
CA GLU A 423 5.40 9.95 -22.00
C GLU A 423 4.80 9.17 -23.17
N ASP A 424 5.36 9.31 -24.37
CA ASP A 424 4.86 8.62 -25.56
C ASP A 424 5.01 7.09 -25.49
N THR A 425 6.15 6.58 -25.03
CA THR A 425 6.37 5.13 -24.90
C THR A 425 5.50 4.50 -23.82
N CYS A 426 5.26 5.21 -22.71
CA CYS A 426 4.44 4.72 -21.60
C CYS A 426 2.94 4.73 -21.89
N ARG A 427 2.46 5.54 -22.85
CA ARG A 427 1.02 5.58 -23.23
C ARG A 427 0.49 4.20 -23.61
N ILE A 428 1.30 3.41 -24.31
CA ILE A 428 0.95 2.04 -24.76
C ILE A 428 0.81 1.10 -23.55
N LEU A 429 1.64 1.26 -22.52
CA LEU A 429 1.66 0.42 -21.32
C LEU A 429 0.40 0.60 -20.46
N ALA A 430 -0.26 1.75 -20.54
CA ALA A 430 -1.51 2.03 -19.83
C ALA A 430 -2.77 1.89 -20.71
N SER A 431 -2.66 1.26 -21.89
CA SER A 431 -3.82 0.97 -22.74
C SER A 431 -4.77 -0.03 -22.08
N CYS A 432 -6.07 0.15 -22.34
CA CYS A 432 -7.13 -0.76 -21.91
C CYS A 432 -7.03 -2.16 -22.54
N THR A 433 -6.31 -2.29 -23.67
CA THR A 433 -6.12 -3.57 -24.38
C THR A 433 -4.90 -4.34 -23.90
N TYR A 434 -4.00 -3.72 -23.12
CA TYR A 434 -2.73 -4.32 -22.74
C TYR A 434 -2.89 -5.64 -21.98
N GLU A 435 -3.93 -5.75 -21.14
CA GLU A 435 -4.15 -6.93 -20.30
C GLU A 435 -4.80 -8.10 -21.05
N VAL A 436 -5.36 -7.85 -22.23
CA VAL A 436 -6.06 -8.85 -23.04
C VAL A 436 -5.08 -9.96 -23.45
N ASN A 437 -5.43 -11.21 -23.14
CA ASN A 437 -4.61 -12.40 -23.38
C ASN A 437 -3.25 -12.42 -22.66
N THR A 438 -3.09 -11.64 -21.58
CA THR A 438 -1.90 -11.68 -20.73
C THR A 438 -2.19 -12.34 -19.37
N LYS A 439 -1.13 -12.52 -18.57
CA LYS A 439 -1.21 -12.93 -17.16
C LYS A 439 -1.51 -11.76 -16.20
N TRP A 440 -1.50 -10.51 -16.67
CA TRP A 440 -1.87 -9.35 -15.86
C TRP A 440 -3.35 -9.41 -15.46
N GLY A 441 -3.66 -9.06 -14.20
CA GLY A 441 -5.00 -9.21 -13.62
C GLY A 441 -5.37 -10.65 -13.24
N LYS A 442 -4.65 -11.66 -13.76
CA LYS A 442 -4.82 -13.08 -13.43
C LYS A 442 -3.77 -13.60 -12.44
N GLU A 443 -2.54 -13.13 -12.53
CA GLU A 443 -1.43 -13.55 -11.64
C GLU A 443 -0.73 -12.33 -11.01
N ALA A 444 -0.73 -11.19 -11.70
CA ALA A 444 -0.21 -9.91 -11.20
C ALA A 444 -1.37 -8.98 -10.81
N VAL A 445 -1.33 -8.44 -9.58
CA VAL A 445 -2.39 -7.71 -8.82
C VAL A 445 -3.81 -8.02 -9.32
N THR A 446 -4.45 -8.98 -8.67
CA THR A 446 -5.76 -9.48 -9.07
C THR A 446 -6.87 -8.45 -8.79
N ALA A 447 -7.85 -8.38 -9.69
CA ALA A 447 -9.07 -7.63 -9.44
C ALA A 447 -9.77 -8.14 -8.16
N LYS A 448 -10.49 -7.26 -7.46
CA LYS A 448 -11.47 -7.65 -6.45
C LYS A 448 -12.57 -8.41 -7.19
N THR A 449 -12.44 -9.73 -7.28
CA THR A 449 -13.42 -10.61 -7.90
C THR A 449 -14.54 -10.89 -6.91
N SER A 450 -15.78 -11.04 -7.38
CA SER A 450 -16.88 -11.57 -6.57
C SER A 450 -16.52 -12.97 -6.02
N GLU A 451 -17.15 -13.37 -4.92
CA GLU A 451 -16.84 -14.60 -4.18
C GLU A 451 -16.85 -15.88 -5.05
N GLU A 452 -17.66 -15.92 -6.12
CA GLU A 452 -17.75 -17.06 -7.06
C GLU A 452 -16.44 -17.29 -7.84
N ASP A 453 -15.75 -16.22 -8.24
CA ASP A 453 -14.48 -16.31 -8.97
C ASP A 453 -13.32 -16.70 -8.04
N VAL A 454 -13.40 -16.32 -6.75
CA VAL A 454 -12.45 -16.76 -5.72
C VAL A 454 -12.61 -18.27 -5.47
N SER A 455 -13.86 -18.76 -5.41
CA SER A 455 -14.16 -20.19 -5.30
C SER A 455 -13.62 -20.99 -6.48
N SER A 456 -13.83 -20.52 -7.72
CA SER A 456 -13.34 -21.23 -8.91
C SER A 456 -11.81 -21.24 -9.02
N ARG A 457 -11.15 -20.20 -8.52
CA ARG A 457 -9.67 -20.14 -8.45
C ARG A 457 -9.12 -21.09 -7.38
N TYR A 458 -9.76 -21.14 -6.22
CA TYR A 458 -9.42 -22.08 -5.15
C TYR A 458 -9.65 -23.53 -5.60
N GLU A 459 -10.74 -23.83 -6.30
CA GLU A 459 -11.00 -25.15 -6.89
C GLU A 459 -9.98 -25.54 -7.94
N LYS A 460 -9.53 -24.61 -8.80
CA LYS A 460 -8.46 -24.89 -9.78
C LYS A 460 -7.10 -25.16 -9.12
N GLU A 461 -6.73 -24.39 -8.10
CA GLU A 461 -5.47 -24.60 -7.38
C GLU A 461 -5.51 -25.90 -6.55
N VAL A 462 -6.66 -26.27 -5.96
CA VAL A 462 -6.82 -27.54 -5.24
C VAL A 462 -6.81 -28.74 -6.19
N MET A 463 -7.34 -28.59 -7.42
CA MET A 463 -7.28 -29.64 -8.44
C MET A 463 -5.87 -29.87 -9.00
N GLU A 464 -4.99 -28.87 -9.02
CA GLU A 464 -3.58 -29.03 -9.41
C GLU A 464 -2.72 -29.74 -8.35
N PHE A 465 -3.14 -29.76 -7.07
CA PHE A 465 -2.48 -30.52 -6.01
C PHE A 465 -3.13 -31.89 -5.73
N GLY A 466 -4.14 -32.28 -6.51
CA GLY A 466 -4.96 -33.48 -6.30
C GLY A 466 -4.98 -34.50 -7.44
N ALA A 467 -4.20 -34.33 -8.51
CA ALA A 467 -4.11 -35.32 -9.58
C ALA A 467 -2.90 -36.26 -9.35
N ALA A 468 -3.18 -37.53 -9.07
CA ALA A 468 -2.18 -38.58 -9.05
C ALA A 468 -1.42 -38.62 -10.39
N SER A 469 -0.09 -38.71 -10.31
CA SER A 469 0.81 -38.93 -11.44
C SER A 469 0.33 -40.08 -12.35
N PRO A 470 0.43 -39.95 -13.69
CA PRO A 470 0.44 -41.13 -14.53
C PRO A 470 1.76 -41.86 -14.25
N MET A 471 1.67 -43.04 -13.61
CA MET A 471 2.80 -43.96 -13.54
C MET A 471 3.29 -44.24 -14.96
N SER A 472 4.58 -43.96 -15.15
CA SER A 472 5.41 -44.63 -16.15
C SER A 472 5.90 -45.91 -15.50
N GLU A 473 5.48 -47.05 -16.01
CA GLU A 473 6.18 -48.32 -15.85
C GLU A 473 6.26 -48.98 -17.23
N ASP A 474 7.38 -48.75 -17.92
CA ASP A 474 7.96 -49.74 -18.81
C ASP A 474 8.74 -50.74 -17.95
N GLY A 475 8.51 -52.04 -18.17
CA GLY A 475 9.13 -53.11 -17.38
C GLY A 475 8.83 -54.51 -17.94
N ASP A 476 9.56 -54.85 -19.00
CA ASP A 476 9.56 -56.05 -19.82
C ASP A 476 9.47 -57.46 -19.15
N SER A 477 8.82 -58.35 -19.93
CA SER A 477 9.17 -59.78 -20.19
C SER A 477 8.67 -60.91 -19.26
N LYS A 478 7.83 -61.83 -19.79
CA LYS A 478 8.22 -63.16 -20.35
C LYS A 478 7.04 -64.15 -20.53
N HIS A 479 6.98 -64.73 -21.74
CA HIS A 479 6.66 -66.13 -22.12
C HIS A 479 5.47 -66.91 -21.53
N ALA A 480 4.63 -67.40 -22.45
CA ALA A 480 4.44 -68.82 -22.84
C ALA A 480 2.97 -69.28 -22.89
N GLU A 481 2.66 -69.87 -24.05
CA GLU A 481 1.48 -70.66 -24.47
C GLU A 481 0.11 -69.98 -24.61
#